data_AF-A0A1F5SV97-F1
#
_entry.id   AF-A0A1F5SV97-F1
#
_cell.length_a   1.000
_cell.length_b   1.000
_cell.length_c   1.000
_cell.angle_alpha   90.00
_cell.angle_beta   90.00
_cell.angle_gamma   90.00
#
_symmetry.space_group_name_H-M   'P 1'
#
loop_
_entity.id
_entity.type
_entity.pdbx_description
1 polymer ?
#
loop_
_entity_poly.entity_id
_entity_poly.type
_entity_poly.pdbx_seq_one_letter_code
_entity_poly.pdbx_strand_id
1 'polypeptide(L)'
;MVKDKFGLTNNQKQPDLELNNIPTIKIYKPIWLSVSEAAKLGGVQTKTIRRAIQFNHVKYKIISNRYLIDFPTLIIYLQTKTKLKNKLNQFGLGQYVDKWK
;
A
#
# COMPACT_ATOMS: atom_id res chain seq x y z
N MET A 1 -32.50 -11.63 8.59
CA MET A 1 -31.83 -12.58 7.69
C MET A 1 -32.35 -12.32 6.28
N VAL A 2 -31.58 -11.65 5.41
CA VAL A 2 -31.91 -11.48 3.99
C VAL A 2 -30.61 -11.61 3.21
N LYS A 3 -30.61 -12.49 2.20
CA LYS A 3 -29.53 -12.71 1.24
C LYS A 3 -29.83 -11.86 0.01
N ASP A 4 -28.96 -10.88 -0.28
CA ASP A 4 -28.96 -10.22 -1.59
C ASP A 4 -27.74 -10.64 -2.41
N LYS A 5 -27.99 -11.00 -3.67
CA LYS A 5 -27.04 -11.48 -4.66
C LYS A 5 -26.24 -10.28 -5.20
N PHE A 6 -24.91 -10.44 -5.29
CA PHE A 6 -23.93 -9.53 -5.90
C PHE A 6 -23.64 -8.22 -5.14
N GLY A 7 -22.54 -8.23 -4.37
CA GLY A 7 -21.92 -7.03 -3.82
C GLY A 7 -20.98 -7.33 -2.67
N LEU A 8 -19.71 -7.65 -2.97
CA LEU A 8 -18.67 -7.76 -1.94
C LEU A 8 -18.35 -6.35 -1.43
N THR A 9 -19.00 -5.93 -0.35
CA THR A 9 -18.46 -4.88 0.53
C THR A 9 -18.18 -5.52 1.87
N ASN A 10 -16.93 -5.89 2.12
CA ASN A 10 -16.45 -6.05 3.48
C ASN A 10 -16.40 -4.67 4.13
N ASN A 11 -17.56 -4.15 4.53
CA ASN A 11 -17.68 -3.16 5.59
C ASN A 11 -17.42 -3.88 6.90
N GLN A 12 -16.14 -4.12 7.22
CA GLN A 12 -15.78 -4.32 8.61
C GLN A 12 -15.81 -2.96 9.29
N LYS A 13 -16.96 -2.65 9.92
CA LYS A 13 -17.04 -1.68 11.00
C LYS A 13 -16.08 -2.17 12.09
N GLN A 14 -14.91 -1.55 12.21
CA GLN A 14 -14.01 -1.82 13.33
C GLN A 14 -14.65 -1.21 14.59
N PRO A 15 -14.69 -1.96 15.71
CA PRO A 15 -15.22 -1.46 16.97
C PRO A 15 -14.28 -0.38 17.50
N ASP A 16 -14.92 0.68 17.97
CA ASP A 16 -14.43 1.80 18.75
C ASP A 16 -13.44 1.34 19.83
N LEU A 17 -12.15 1.50 19.53
CA LEU A 17 -11.06 1.43 20.49
C LEU A 17 -10.48 2.84 20.61
N GLU A 18 -10.50 3.38 21.83
CA GLU A 18 -10.04 4.70 22.21
C GLU A 18 -8.60 4.97 21.71
N LEU A 19 -8.44 5.84 20.71
CA LEU A 19 -7.14 6.29 20.19
C LEU A 19 -6.77 7.66 20.76
N ASN A 20 -6.58 7.72 22.08
CA ASN A 20 -6.06 8.92 22.72
C ASN A 20 -4.57 9.06 22.40
N ASN A 21 -4.23 10.08 21.61
CA ASN A 21 -2.88 10.61 21.35
C ASN A 21 -2.01 9.93 20.27
N ILE A 22 -2.58 9.60 19.11
CA ILE A 22 -1.78 9.53 17.88
C ILE A 22 -2.15 10.75 17.04
N PRO A 23 -1.22 11.65 16.66
CA PRO A 23 -1.53 12.65 15.66
C PRO A 23 -1.94 11.91 14.40
N THR A 24 -3.24 11.90 14.11
CA THR A 24 -3.77 11.38 12.86
C THR A 24 -3.25 12.32 11.79
N ILE A 25 -2.08 11.99 11.22
CA ILE A 25 -1.46 12.80 10.17
C ILE A 25 -2.46 12.87 9.03
N LYS A 26 -3.15 14.01 8.93
CA LYS A 26 -4.17 14.22 7.93
C LYS A 26 -3.46 14.39 6.59
N ILE A 27 -3.51 13.35 5.77
CA ILE A 27 -2.90 13.38 4.45
C ILE A 27 -3.82 14.19 3.52
N TYR A 28 -3.47 15.46 3.30
CA TYR A 28 -4.26 16.37 2.47
C TYR A 28 -4.31 15.98 0.99
N LYS A 29 -3.28 15.26 0.49
CA LYS A 29 -3.17 14.81 -0.91
C LYS A 29 -2.59 13.39 -0.97
N PRO A 30 -3.43 12.34 -0.83
CA PRO A 30 -2.95 10.96 -0.84
C PRO A 30 -2.45 10.58 -2.24
N ILE A 31 -1.27 9.98 -2.29
CA ILE A 31 -0.66 9.51 -3.53
C ILE A 31 -1.13 8.08 -3.79
N TRP A 32 -1.84 7.90 -4.89
CA TRP A 32 -2.35 6.61 -5.35
C TRP A 32 -1.55 6.16 -6.57
N LEU A 33 -1.03 4.94 -6.52
CA LEU A 33 -0.14 4.41 -7.55
C LEU A 33 -0.75 3.19 -8.20
N SER A 34 -0.64 3.07 -9.52
CA SER A 34 -0.89 1.79 -10.18
C SER A 34 0.10 0.72 -9.71
N VAL A 35 -0.26 -0.55 -9.92
CA VAL A 35 0.61 -1.70 -9.61
C VAL A 35 1.98 -1.57 -10.30
N SER A 36 1.99 -1.07 -11.54
CA SER A 36 3.22 -0.91 -12.34
C SER A 36 4.10 0.21 -11.81
N GLU A 37 3.52 1.35 -11.42
CA GLU A 37 4.26 2.47 -10.82
C GLU A 37 4.82 2.09 -9.45
N ALA A 38 4.01 1.44 -8.62
CA ALA A 38 4.44 0.91 -7.32
C ALA A 38 5.63 -0.06 -7.46
N ALA A 39 5.62 -0.91 -8.48
CA ALA A 39 6.70 -1.84 -8.76
C ALA A 39 8.00 -1.11 -9.15
N LYS A 40 7.91 -0.10 -10.03
CA LYS A 40 9.05 0.73 -10.43
C LYS A 40 9.64 1.51 -9.24
N LEU A 41 8.79 2.16 -8.44
CA LEU A 41 9.24 2.89 -7.26
C LEU A 41 9.87 1.98 -6.20
N GLY A 42 9.36 0.76 -6.06
CA GLY A 42 9.92 -0.22 -5.12
C GLY A 42 11.15 -0.98 -5.62
N GLY A 43 11.55 -0.84 -6.89
CA GLY A 43 12.62 -1.67 -7.47
C GLY A 43 12.27 -3.17 -7.47
N VAL A 44 10.98 -3.50 -7.60
CA VAL A 44 10.45 -4.87 -7.54
C VAL A 44 9.64 -5.22 -8.78
N GLN A 45 9.39 -6.51 -8.98
CA GLN A 45 8.50 -6.97 -10.04
C GLN A 45 7.03 -6.72 -9.67
N THR A 46 6.18 -6.51 -10.67
CA THR A 46 4.72 -6.33 -10.50
C THR A 46 4.07 -7.52 -9.77
N LYS A 47 4.58 -8.74 -9.95
CA LYS A 47 4.16 -9.94 -9.21
C LYS A 47 4.31 -9.80 -7.69
N THR A 48 5.36 -9.13 -7.22
CA THR A 48 5.58 -8.89 -5.78
C THR A 48 4.51 -7.97 -5.22
N ILE A 49 4.18 -6.91 -5.95
CA ILE A 49 3.12 -5.97 -5.55
C ILE A 49 1.74 -6.64 -5.57
N ARG A 50 1.44 -7.44 -6.60
CA ARG A 50 0.19 -8.23 -6.64
C ARG A 50 0.07 -9.21 -5.48
N ARG A 51 1.18 -9.86 -5.09
CA ARG A 51 1.21 -10.70 -3.89
C ARG A 51 0.96 -9.89 -2.62
N ALA A 52 1.55 -8.69 -2.51
CA ALA A 52 1.30 -7.81 -1.38
C ALA A 52 -0.19 -7.45 -1.24
N ILE A 53 -0.88 -7.22 -2.37
CA ILE A 53 -2.33 -7.02 -2.42
C ILE A 53 -3.08 -8.27 -1.96
N GLN A 54 -2.72 -9.46 -2.48
CA GLN A 54 -3.36 -10.73 -2.14
C GLN A 54 -3.24 -11.07 -0.65
N PHE A 55 -2.10 -10.77 -0.02
CA PHE A 55 -1.85 -10.99 1.40
C PHE A 55 -2.25 -9.80 2.29
N ASN A 56 -2.97 -8.81 1.76
CA ASN A 56 -3.42 -7.60 2.49
C ASN A 56 -2.28 -6.82 3.19
N HIS A 57 -1.07 -6.84 2.65
CA HIS A 57 0.06 -6.09 3.21
C HIS A 57 0.04 -4.60 2.84
N VAL A 58 -0.73 -4.21 1.83
CA VAL A 58 -0.84 -2.82 1.36
C VAL A 58 -2.31 -2.43 1.23
N LYS A 59 -2.61 -1.15 1.49
CA LYS A 59 -3.94 -0.59 1.25
C LYS A 59 -4.09 -0.30 -0.24
N TYR A 60 -5.26 -0.61 -0.78
CA TYR A 60 -5.57 -0.35 -2.17
C TYR A 60 -7.04 0.04 -2.34
N LYS A 61 -7.34 0.69 -3.46
CA LYS A 61 -8.69 0.92 -3.98
C LYS A 61 -8.74 0.46 -5.43
N ILE A 62 -9.94 0.18 -5.93
CA ILE A 62 -10.15 -0.18 -7.33
C ILE A 62 -10.90 0.97 -8.00
N ILE A 63 -10.30 1.55 -9.05
CA ILE A 63 -10.93 2.59 -9.87
C ILE A 63 -10.92 2.12 -11.31
N SER A 64 -12.10 2.07 -11.95
CA SER A 64 -12.24 1.69 -13.37
C SER A 64 -11.47 0.41 -13.72
N ASN A 65 -11.68 -0.64 -12.91
CA ASN A 65 -11.02 -1.95 -13.05
C ASN A 65 -9.48 -1.95 -12.88
N ARG A 66 -8.92 -0.90 -12.28
CA ARG A 66 -7.48 -0.79 -12.00
C ARG A 66 -7.23 -0.67 -10.50
N TYR A 67 -6.28 -1.48 -10.01
CA TYR A 67 -5.80 -1.42 -8.64
C TYR A 67 -4.91 -0.19 -8.47
N LEU A 68 -5.26 0.63 -7.49
CA LEU A 68 -4.50 1.77 -7.03
C LEU A 68 -4.08 1.56 -5.58
N ILE A 69 -2.79 1.64 -5.34
CA ILE A 69 -2.15 1.33 -4.06
C ILE A 69 -1.84 2.63 -3.35
N ASP A 70 -2.04 2.65 -2.05
CA ASP A 70 -1.70 3.78 -1.19
C ASP A 70 -0.18 3.82 -0.94
N PHE A 71 0.44 4.95 -1.30
CA PHE A 71 1.91 5.09 -1.27
C PHE A 71 2.54 4.89 0.12
N PRO A 72 2.02 5.46 1.23
CA PRO A 72 2.57 5.21 2.56
C PRO A 72 2.62 3.73 2.92
N THR A 73 1.53 2.99 2.70
CA THR A 73 1.51 1.54 3.00
C THR A 73 2.45 0.74 2.12
N LEU A 74 2.66 1.16 0.87
CA LEU A 74 3.66 0.57 -0.01
C LEU A 74 5.07 0.72 0.54
N ILE A 75 5.44 1.92 1.01
CA ILE A 75 6.78 2.18 1.58
C ILE A 75 6.99 1.35 2.85
N ILE A 76 5.99 1.32 3.74
CA ILE A 76 6.03 0.48 4.94
C ILE A 76 6.25 -0.99 4.55
N TYR A 77 5.47 -1.50 3.58
CA TYR A 77 5.63 -2.85 3.08
C TYR A 77 7.04 -3.14 2.55
N LEU A 78 7.61 -2.24 1.75
CA LEU A 78 8.96 -2.43 1.18
C LEU A 78 10.06 -2.42 2.23
N GLN A 79 9.84 -1.76 3.37
CA GLN A 79 10.77 -1.74 4.49
C GLN A 79 10.64 -2.97 5.42
N THR A 80 9.54 -3.74 5.34
CA THR A 80 9.30 -4.89 6.24
C THR A 80 10.38 -5.97 6.19
N LYS A 81 10.96 -6.22 5.00
CA LYS A 81 11.96 -7.27 4.79
C LYS A 81 13.25 -6.67 4.27
N THR A 82 14.39 -7.11 4.82
CA THR A 82 15.72 -6.64 4.39
C THR A 82 15.92 -6.77 2.88
N LYS A 83 15.47 -7.87 2.27
CA LYS A 83 15.55 -8.07 0.81
C LYS A 83 14.75 -7.04 0.02
N LEU A 84 13.56 -6.64 0.50
CA LEU A 84 12.74 -5.62 -0.17
C LEU A 84 13.34 -4.23 0.05
N LYS A 85 13.82 -3.94 1.25
CA LYS A 85 14.50 -2.68 1.58
C LYS A 85 15.74 -2.48 0.72
N ASN A 86 16.56 -3.52 0.54
CA ASN A 86 17.73 -3.45 -0.33
C ASN A 86 17.33 -3.18 -1.79
N LYS A 87 16.24 -3.78 -2.28
CA LYS A 87 15.72 -3.51 -3.62
C LYS A 87 15.20 -2.09 -3.78
N LEU A 88 14.45 -1.59 -2.80
CA LEU A 88 14.00 -0.20 -2.76
C LEU A 88 15.19 0.76 -2.83
N ASN A 89 16.24 0.46 -2.08
CA ASN A 89 17.44 1.28 -2.00
C ASN A 89 18.29 1.25 -3.27
N GLN A 90 18.47 0.07 -3.88
CA GLN A 90 19.39 -0.11 -5.01
C GLN A 90 18.73 0.05 -6.39
N PHE A 91 17.48 -0.39 -6.54
CA PHE A 91 16.78 -0.44 -7.84
C PHE A 91 15.50 0.39 -7.88
N GLY A 92 15.03 0.86 -6.72
CA GLY A 92 13.80 1.64 -6.57
C GLY A 92 14.09 3.12 -6.38
N LEU A 93 13.31 3.76 -5.52
CA LEU A 93 13.46 5.18 -5.17
C LEU A 93 14.86 5.52 -4.64
N GLY A 94 15.51 4.61 -3.92
CA GLY A 94 16.80 4.89 -3.33
C GLY A 94 17.94 5.12 -4.32
N GLN A 95 17.78 4.69 -5.58
CA GLN A 95 18.76 5.00 -6.63
C GLN A 95 18.83 6.51 -6.94
N TYR A 96 17.79 7.26 -6.58
CA TYR A 96 17.70 8.71 -6.76
C TYR A 96 17.91 9.47 -5.44
N VAL A 97 18.23 8.78 -4.34
CA VAL A 97 18.39 9.36 -3.01
C VAL A 97 19.84 9.26 -2.59
N ASP A 98 20.55 10.40 -2.52
CA ASP A 98 21.96 10.43 -2.10
C ASP A 98 22.15 9.95 -0.66
N LYS A 99 21.29 10.38 0.26
CA LYS A 99 21.29 9.98 1.66
C LYS A 99 19.87 9.93 2.22
N TRP A 100 19.52 8.82 2.82
CA TRP A 100 18.31 8.71 3.63
C TRP A 100 18.52 9.50 4.93
N LYS A 101 17.53 10.33 5.30
CA LYS A 101 17.54 11.12 6.53
C LYS A 101 17.05 10.29 7.72
#